data_AF-A0A7V5H0X5-F1
#
_entry.id   AF-A0A7V5H0X5-F1
#
_cell.length_a   1.000
_cell.length_b   1.000
_cell.length_c   1.000
_cell.angle_alpha   90.00
_cell.angle_beta   90.00
_cell.angle_gamma   90.00
#
_symmetry.space_group_name_H-M   'P 1'
#
loop_
_entity.id
_entity.type
_entity.pdbx_description
1 polymer ?
#
loop_
_entity_poly.entity_id
_entity_poly.type
_entity_poly.pdbx_seq_one_letter_code
_entity_poly.pdbx_strand_id
1 'polypeptide(L)'
;MRRFFLFCFGIVLILAMYSCGTFHTRTETETYTIVVRDTLTQIEVKNAPGRRDNGIVYPSSKVLESTRTITTRDSIVERYYPNFIRLGLFESVGLIGTSKENQLGNGIFGIFPEIEKYPQNQRGYKDKLFSGGYYRFGIGEWRLRWFRDSRNWTIGTSIFEIFSKDNTIEHNLASFFPIYIKKRFFLFDKIPYVAISPSFGFGLYPSQYINPNIALEIGSLGGLNFRAYAGVALGQNPKFSPFVQDLDPPTAQTITTPYVGLGISFLDFVNVVPELYTEWKDHPHSSWNIGLFQFALLNTNSDTSLGRSTKTLVKGVHFRLFPASIAIPILNNGFYLGTSLLNAFIFGLRDIGIGILPARLGYWQLILPDELSIEPFVEYNYYPSSFIHFGNRFNLKMSESFNLSVV
;
A
#
# COMPACT_ATOMS: atom_id res chain seq x y z
N MET A 1 17.06 -26.79 -21.38
CA MET A 1 15.84 -25.96 -21.22
C MET A 1 15.61 -25.48 -19.78
N ARG A 2 15.47 -26.35 -18.77
CA ARG A 2 15.22 -25.94 -17.35
C ARG A 2 16.27 -24.95 -16.77
N ARG A 3 17.56 -25.16 -17.07
CA ARG A 3 18.66 -24.26 -16.65
C ARG A 3 18.64 -22.90 -17.36
N PHE A 4 18.21 -22.87 -18.62
CA PHE A 4 18.06 -21.63 -19.39
C PHE A 4 16.87 -20.81 -18.89
N PHE A 5 15.75 -21.47 -18.54
CA PHE A 5 14.59 -20.83 -17.94
C PHE A 5 14.89 -20.25 -16.56
N LEU A 6 15.63 -20.98 -15.71
CA LEU A 6 16.13 -20.49 -14.41
C LEU A 6 17.08 -19.30 -14.56
N PHE A 7 17.93 -19.31 -15.58
CA PHE A 7 18.84 -18.21 -15.88
C PHE A 7 18.10 -16.96 -16.37
N CYS A 8 17.16 -17.10 -17.31
CA CYS A 8 16.30 -15.99 -17.74
C CYS A 8 15.42 -15.46 -16.61
N PHE A 9 14.86 -16.34 -15.77
CA PHE A 9 14.08 -15.94 -14.60
C PHE A 9 14.95 -15.19 -13.57
N GLY A 10 16.18 -15.66 -13.33
CA GLY A 10 17.15 -14.97 -12.47
C GLY A 10 17.52 -13.58 -12.99
N ILE A 11 17.73 -13.43 -14.30
CA ILE A 11 18.00 -12.13 -14.92
C ILE A 11 16.80 -11.19 -14.82
N VAL A 12 15.58 -11.68 -15.05
CA VAL A 12 14.35 -10.88 -14.88
C VAL A 12 14.16 -10.47 -13.42
N LEU A 13 14.45 -11.36 -12.47
CA LEU A 13 14.38 -11.06 -11.03
C LEU A 13 15.42 -10.01 -10.62
N ILE A 14 16.66 -10.12 -11.12
CA ILE A 14 17.72 -9.15 -10.86
C ILE A 14 17.40 -7.79 -11.49
N LEU A 15 16.87 -7.76 -12.72
CA LEU A 15 16.41 -6.53 -13.37
C LEU A 15 15.21 -5.90 -12.66
N ALA A 16 14.30 -6.71 -12.12
CA ALA A 16 13.17 -6.24 -11.31
C ALA A 16 13.61 -5.72 -9.93
N MET A 17 14.66 -6.29 -9.34
CA MET A 17 15.23 -5.80 -8.08
C MET A 17 16.07 -4.53 -8.28
N TYR A 18 16.80 -4.41 -9.40
CA TYR A 18 17.60 -3.22 -9.71
C TYR A 18 16.75 -2.01 -10.14
N SER A 19 15.51 -2.23 -10.62
CA SER A 19 14.56 -1.16 -10.95
C SER A 19 13.72 -0.67 -9.76
N CYS A 20 13.82 -1.29 -8.59
CA CYS A 20 12.95 -1.01 -7.44
C CYS A 20 13.08 0.44 -6.92
N GLY A 21 14.20 1.12 -7.21
CA GLY A 21 14.40 2.55 -6.91
C GLY A 21 13.66 3.53 -7.84
N THR A 22 13.30 3.12 -9.07
CA THR A 22 12.60 3.97 -10.07
C THR A 22 11.16 3.53 -10.36
N PHE A 23 10.74 2.39 -9.79
CA PHE A 23 9.46 1.76 -10.06
C PHE A 23 8.28 2.38 -9.31
N HIS A 24 8.54 2.89 -8.10
CA HIS A 24 7.53 3.50 -7.23
C HIS A 24 7.58 5.03 -7.23
N THR A 25 8.79 5.57 -7.29
CA THR A 25 9.03 7.01 -7.24
C THR A 25 9.86 7.42 -8.44
N ARG A 26 9.43 8.49 -9.11
CA ARG A 26 10.17 9.17 -10.16
C ARG A 26 10.88 10.37 -9.51
N THR A 27 12.20 10.37 -9.56
CA THR A 27 13.01 11.53 -9.15
C THR A 27 13.22 12.44 -10.35
N GLU A 28 12.91 13.73 -10.19
CA GLU A 28 13.23 14.77 -11.15
C GLU A 28 14.22 15.75 -10.53
N THR A 29 15.24 16.14 -11.30
CA THR A 29 16.27 17.07 -10.86
C THR A 29 16.05 18.41 -11.55
N GLU A 30 15.85 19.46 -10.75
CA GLU A 30 15.73 20.82 -11.24
C GLU A 30 16.98 21.62 -10.85
N THR A 31 17.51 22.38 -11.81
CA THR A 31 18.68 23.25 -11.59
C THR A 31 18.21 24.70 -11.57
N TYR A 32 18.41 25.37 -10.44
CA TYR A 32 18.17 26.79 -10.25
C TYR A 32 19.48 27.55 -10.27
N THR A 33 19.69 28.42 -11.26
CA THR A 33 20.85 29.31 -11.29
C THR A 33 20.55 30.54 -10.45
N ILE A 34 21.25 30.67 -9.32
CA ILE A 34 21.18 31.84 -8.44
C ILE A 34 22.24 32.83 -8.89
N VAL A 35 21.81 34.00 -9.33
CA VAL A 35 22.69 35.11 -9.73
C VAL A 35 22.72 36.15 -8.62
N VAL A 36 23.85 36.24 -7.93
CA VAL A 36 24.10 37.31 -6.96
C VAL A 36 24.88 38.42 -7.66
N ARG A 37 24.33 39.63 -7.63
CA ARG A 37 24.96 40.83 -8.19
C ARG A 37 25.32 41.76 -7.06
N ASP A 38 26.61 41.95 -6.85
CA ASP A 38 27.13 42.97 -5.94
C ASP A 38 27.72 44.13 -6.76
N THR A 39 27.45 45.35 -6.32
CA THR A 39 27.92 46.57 -7.00
C THR A 39 28.57 47.47 -5.96
N LEU A 40 29.89 47.55 -6.01
CA LEU A 40 30.66 48.43 -5.14
C LEU A 40 30.98 49.72 -5.88
N THR A 41 30.53 50.83 -5.33
CA THR A 41 30.83 52.17 -5.87
C THR A 41 31.85 52.83 -4.95
N GLN A 42 33.06 53.04 -5.45
CA GLN A 42 34.11 53.77 -4.75
C GLN A 42 34.22 55.18 -5.32
N ILE A 43 34.14 56.16 -4.44
CA ILE A 43 34.30 57.57 -4.79
C ILE A 43 35.60 58.04 -4.16
N GLU A 44 36.58 58.36 -4.98
CA GLU A 44 37.83 58.96 -4.53
C GLU A 44 37.86 60.44 -4.92
N VAL A 45 38.03 61.30 -3.92
CA VAL A 45 38.24 62.74 -4.12
C VAL A 45 39.70 63.02 -3.84
N LYS A 46 40.49 63.21 -4.90
CA LYS A 46 41.91 63.54 -4.78
C LYS A 46 42.04 65.05 -4.70
N ASN A 47 42.70 65.54 -3.65
CA ASN A 47 43.14 66.94 -3.59
C ASN A 47 44.41 67.11 -4.42
N ALA A 48 44.51 68.19 -5.20
CA ALA A 48 45.69 68.49 -6.00
C ALA A 48 46.95 68.60 -5.10
N PRO A 49 48.07 67.90 -5.41
CA PRO A 49 49.30 68.04 -4.65
C PRO A 49 49.98 69.38 -4.99
N GLY A 50 50.04 70.31 -4.04
CA GLY A 50 50.69 71.61 -4.19
C GLY A 50 50.92 72.34 -2.86
N ARG A 51 51.97 73.16 -2.78
CA ARG A 51 52.33 73.97 -1.60
C ARG A 51 51.18 74.92 -1.23
N ARG A 52 50.82 74.89 0.05
CA ARG A 52 49.65 75.57 0.63
C ARG A 52 49.93 77.03 0.88
N ASP A 53 49.03 77.89 0.43
CA ASP A 53 48.85 79.25 0.95
C ASP A 53 47.36 79.46 1.28
N ASN A 54 47.10 80.09 2.43
CA ASN A 54 45.79 80.20 3.08
C ASN A 54 44.70 80.78 2.15
N GLY A 55 43.57 80.08 2.00
CA GLY A 55 42.37 80.75 1.50
C GLY A 55 41.21 79.88 1.05
N ILE A 56 41.32 79.20 -0.09
CA ILE A 56 40.14 78.60 -0.75
C ILE A 56 40.53 77.29 -1.43
N VAL A 57 39.92 76.19 -0.99
CA VAL A 57 40.09 74.85 -1.57
C VAL A 57 39.04 74.65 -2.66
N TYR A 58 39.45 74.61 -3.92
CA TYR A 58 38.57 74.17 -5.01
C TYR A 58 38.55 72.64 -5.06
N PRO A 59 37.38 71.97 -5.16
CA PRO A 59 37.33 70.51 -5.26
C PRO A 59 37.94 70.06 -6.59
N SER A 60 39.08 69.35 -6.52
CA SER A 60 39.74 68.74 -7.67
C SER A 60 39.12 67.40 -8.06
N SER A 61 39.43 66.96 -9.29
CA SER A 61 38.79 65.87 -10.06
C SER A 61 38.27 64.70 -9.23
N LYS A 62 36.97 64.42 -9.39
CA LYS A 62 36.28 63.25 -8.84
C LYS A 62 36.57 62.02 -9.71
N VAL A 63 37.12 60.97 -9.12
CA VAL A 63 37.23 59.66 -9.77
C VAL A 63 36.14 58.76 -9.18
N LEU A 64 35.33 58.18 -10.07
CA LEU A 64 34.22 57.31 -9.73
C LEU A 64 34.53 55.94 -10.32
N GLU A 65 34.90 54.99 -9.46
CA GLU A 65 35.11 53.60 -9.85
C GLU A 65 33.90 52.77 -9.40
N SER A 66 33.25 52.13 -10.37
CA SER A 66 32.12 51.24 -10.11
C SER A 66 32.54 49.83 -10.50
N THR A 67 32.83 48.99 -9.52
CA THR A 67 33.17 47.59 -9.74
C THR A 67 31.92 46.74 -9.53
N ARG A 68 31.61 45.90 -10.51
CA ARG A 68 30.48 44.98 -10.45
C ARG A 68 31.00 43.55 -10.37
N THR A 69 30.61 42.83 -9.33
CA THR A 69 30.91 41.42 -9.17
C THR A 69 29.62 40.63 -9.39
N ILE A 70 29.67 39.68 -10.31
CA ILE A 70 28.57 38.74 -10.56
C ILE A 70 29.05 37.38 -10.11
N THR A 71 28.36 36.80 -9.13
CA THR A 71 28.60 35.42 -8.69
C THR A 71 27.39 34.59 -9.07
N THR A 72 27.61 33.61 -9.93
CA THR A 72 26.60 32.63 -10.33
C THR A 72 26.87 31.32 -9.61
N ARG A 73 25.85 30.75 -8.98
CA ARG A 73 25.92 29.39 -8.42
C ARG A 73 24.67 28.62 -8.78
N ASP A 74 24.84 27.37 -9.12
CA ASP A 74 23.72 26.47 -9.40
C ASP A 74 23.29 25.76 -8.12
N SER A 75 21.99 25.76 -7.87
CA SER A 75 21.35 24.99 -6.81
C SER A 75 20.58 23.85 -7.46
N ILE A 76 20.92 22.63 -7.09
CA ILE A 76 20.26 21.42 -7.58
C ILE A 76 19.21 21.03 -6.54
N VAL A 77 17.96 20.87 -6.97
CA VAL A 77 16.86 20.41 -6.12
C VAL A 77 16.29 19.13 -6.71
N GLU A 78 16.17 18.10 -5.88
CA GLU A 78 15.52 16.85 -6.24
C GLU A 78 14.05 16.88 -5.81
N ARG A 79 13.16 16.47 -6.71
CA ARG A 79 11.72 16.33 -6.47
C ARG A 79 11.30 14.88 -6.66
N TYR A 80 10.37 14.41 -5.84
CA TYR A 80 9.93 13.03 -5.81
C TYR A 80 8.44 12.93 -6.13
N TYR A 81 8.10 12.22 -7.21
CA TYR A 81 6.74 12.01 -7.68
C TYR A 81 6.36 10.52 -7.65
N PRO A 82 5.09 10.17 -7.44
CA PRO A 82 4.66 8.79 -7.63
C PRO A 82 4.80 8.37 -9.09
N ASN A 83 5.27 7.16 -9.32
CA ASN A 83 5.40 6.57 -10.66
C ASN A 83 4.40 5.43 -10.90
N PHE A 84 3.38 5.27 -10.05
CA PHE A 84 2.38 4.20 -10.17
C PHE A 84 0.95 4.75 -10.09
N ILE A 85 0.03 4.08 -10.78
CA ILE A 85 -1.42 4.33 -10.64
C ILE A 85 -1.99 3.50 -9.50
N ARG A 86 -1.48 2.29 -9.28
CA ARG A 86 -1.86 1.51 -8.10
C ARG A 86 -0.69 0.68 -7.60
N LEU A 87 -0.55 0.60 -6.29
CA LEU A 87 0.41 -0.25 -5.61
C LEU A 87 -0.27 -0.90 -4.41
N GLY A 88 -0.45 -2.22 -4.46
CA GLY A 88 -1.17 -2.99 -3.45
C GLY A 88 -0.37 -4.18 -2.95
N LEU A 89 -0.41 -4.47 -1.64
CA LEU A 89 0.26 -5.67 -1.13
C LEU A 89 -0.64 -6.89 -1.15
N PHE A 90 -1.87 -6.77 -0.66
CA PHE A 90 -2.79 -7.89 -0.53
C PHE A 90 -4.19 -7.50 -0.95
N GLU A 91 -4.84 -8.35 -1.74
CA GLU A 91 -6.25 -8.26 -2.04
C GLU A 91 -6.89 -9.63 -1.93
N SER A 92 -8.08 -9.66 -1.35
CA SER A 92 -8.90 -10.86 -1.24
C SER A 92 -10.35 -10.53 -1.60
N VAL A 93 -10.97 -11.47 -2.30
CA VAL A 93 -12.35 -11.36 -2.79
C VAL A 93 -13.07 -12.67 -2.49
N GLY A 94 -14.22 -12.58 -1.82
CA GLY A 94 -15.14 -13.70 -1.66
C GLY A 94 -16.01 -13.81 -2.90
N LEU A 95 -15.99 -14.97 -3.56
CA LEU A 95 -16.71 -15.18 -4.83
C LEU A 95 -18.02 -15.95 -4.62
N ILE A 96 -19.05 -15.53 -5.33
CA ILE A 96 -20.40 -16.08 -5.35
C ILE A 96 -20.64 -16.74 -6.70
N GLY A 97 -21.31 -17.90 -6.68
CA GLY A 97 -21.79 -18.58 -7.90
C GLY A 97 -20.72 -19.36 -8.67
N THR A 98 -19.55 -19.57 -8.06
CA THR A 98 -18.41 -20.28 -8.69
C THR A 98 -18.57 -21.80 -8.67
N SER A 99 -19.19 -22.35 -7.62
CA SER A 99 -19.47 -23.79 -7.50
C SER A 99 -20.70 -24.07 -6.64
N LYS A 100 -21.38 -25.18 -6.94
CA LYS A 100 -22.50 -25.73 -6.15
C LYS A 100 -22.05 -26.79 -5.15
N GLU A 101 -20.87 -27.38 -5.34
CA GLU A 101 -20.31 -28.45 -4.51
C GLU A 101 -18.89 -28.11 -4.06
N ASN A 102 -18.43 -28.71 -2.97
CA ASN A 102 -17.08 -28.51 -2.40
C ASN A 102 -16.71 -27.03 -2.21
N GLN A 103 -17.67 -26.21 -1.78
CA GLN A 103 -17.52 -24.76 -1.70
C GLN A 103 -16.45 -24.34 -0.70
N LEU A 104 -15.75 -23.24 -0.97
CA LEU A 104 -14.66 -22.74 -0.14
C LEU A 104 -15.13 -22.20 1.21
N GLY A 105 -16.21 -21.39 1.23
CA GLY A 105 -16.83 -20.94 2.48
C GLY A 105 -16.06 -19.85 3.25
N ASN A 106 -15.22 -19.06 2.59
CA ASN A 106 -14.38 -18.04 3.24
C ASN A 106 -15.06 -16.67 3.46
N GLY A 107 -16.40 -16.60 3.39
CA GLY A 107 -17.18 -15.39 3.67
C GLY A 107 -17.01 -14.24 2.65
N ILE A 108 -17.58 -13.08 3.01
CA ILE A 108 -17.81 -11.95 2.08
C ILE A 108 -16.56 -11.37 1.43
N PHE A 109 -15.41 -11.43 2.09
CA PHE A 109 -14.14 -10.94 1.58
C PHE A 109 -13.13 -12.05 1.30
N GLY A 110 -13.53 -13.32 1.38
CA GLY A 110 -12.63 -14.45 1.13
C GLY A 110 -11.59 -14.71 2.25
N ILE A 111 -11.74 -14.11 3.43
CA ILE A 111 -10.79 -14.19 4.54
C ILE A 111 -11.40 -14.70 5.86
N PHE A 112 -12.65 -15.15 5.85
CA PHE A 112 -13.36 -15.69 7.02
C PHE A 112 -13.55 -17.20 6.88
N PRO A 113 -12.51 -18.03 7.05
CA PRO A 113 -12.61 -19.48 6.86
C PRO A 113 -13.29 -20.13 8.07
N GLU A 114 -14.42 -20.83 7.91
CA GLU A 114 -15.16 -21.46 9.02
C GLU A 114 -14.48 -22.69 9.65
N ILE A 115 -13.35 -22.51 10.34
CA ILE A 115 -12.49 -23.61 10.85
C ILE A 115 -13.28 -24.64 11.70
N GLU A 116 -14.23 -24.19 12.53
CA GLU A 116 -14.98 -25.06 13.45
C GLU A 116 -15.98 -26.00 12.76
N LYS A 117 -16.48 -25.62 11.58
CA LYS A 117 -17.53 -26.37 10.86
C LYS A 117 -16.97 -27.12 9.66
N TYR A 118 -15.65 -27.27 9.57
CA TYR A 118 -15.02 -27.93 8.43
C TYR A 118 -15.56 -29.35 8.27
N PRO A 119 -16.14 -29.71 7.11
CA PRO A 119 -16.82 -30.97 6.95
C PRO A 119 -15.81 -32.11 6.95
N GLN A 120 -15.95 -33.02 7.92
CA GLN A 120 -15.16 -34.25 7.97
C GLN A 120 -15.53 -35.14 6.79
N ASN A 121 -14.54 -35.64 6.06
CA ASN A 121 -14.67 -36.51 4.87
C ASN A 121 -15.32 -35.88 3.63
N GLN A 122 -15.41 -34.55 3.54
CA GLN A 122 -15.79 -33.86 2.31
C GLN A 122 -14.66 -32.96 1.83
N ARG A 123 -14.57 -32.74 0.52
CA ARG A 123 -13.56 -31.86 -0.06
C ARG A 123 -13.85 -30.38 0.19
N GLY A 124 -15.05 -29.98 0.58
CA GLY A 124 -15.40 -28.60 0.93
C GLY A 124 -16.83 -28.50 1.48
N TYR A 125 -17.29 -27.27 1.72
CA TYR A 125 -18.60 -27.00 2.29
C TYR A 125 -19.74 -27.20 1.28
N LYS A 126 -20.97 -27.26 1.81
CA LYS A 126 -22.22 -27.20 1.04
C LYS A 126 -23.03 -25.99 1.50
N ASP A 127 -23.88 -25.49 0.60
CA ASP A 127 -24.84 -24.39 0.83
C ASP A 127 -24.24 -23.07 1.35
N LYS A 128 -22.98 -22.78 1.00
CA LYS A 128 -22.31 -21.50 1.22
C LYS A 128 -22.57 -20.53 0.07
N LEU A 129 -22.93 -19.30 0.40
CA LEU A 129 -23.08 -18.22 -0.57
C LEU A 129 -21.75 -17.87 -1.26
N PHE A 130 -20.68 -17.78 -0.48
CA PHE A 130 -19.32 -17.52 -0.96
C PHE A 130 -18.62 -18.85 -1.27
N SER A 131 -18.82 -19.32 -2.49
CA SER A 131 -18.37 -20.64 -2.96
C SER A 131 -16.91 -20.71 -3.38
N GLY A 132 -16.27 -19.57 -3.67
CA GLY A 132 -14.89 -19.49 -4.12
C GLY A 132 -14.17 -18.27 -3.58
N GLY A 133 -12.92 -18.08 -4.04
CA GLY A 133 -12.07 -16.98 -3.61
C GLY A 133 -11.17 -16.49 -4.72
N TYR A 134 -10.85 -15.19 -4.71
CA TYR A 134 -9.85 -14.61 -5.59
C TYR A 134 -8.87 -13.79 -4.75
N TYR A 135 -7.58 -14.09 -4.90
CA TYR A 135 -6.52 -13.53 -4.06
C TYR A 135 -5.38 -13.02 -4.93
N ARG A 136 -4.86 -11.85 -4.59
CA ARG A 136 -3.71 -11.24 -5.25
C ARG A 136 -2.70 -10.72 -4.24
N PHE A 137 -1.43 -10.88 -4.58
CA PHE A 137 -0.30 -10.43 -3.78
C PHE A 137 0.66 -9.58 -4.62
N GLY A 138 1.12 -8.45 -4.07
CA GLY A 138 2.10 -7.57 -4.70
C GLY A 138 1.65 -7.01 -6.05
N ILE A 139 0.55 -6.26 -6.03
CA ILE A 139 -0.10 -5.63 -7.18
C ILE A 139 0.64 -4.34 -7.52
N GLY A 140 1.01 -4.17 -8.79
CA GLY A 140 1.53 -2.90 -9.30
C GLY A 140 0.91 -2.55 -10.64
N GLU A 141 0.43 -1.32 -10.78
CA GLU A 141 -0.20 -0.79 -11.98
C GLU A 141 0.45 0.52 -12.40
N TRP A 142 0.82 0.63 -13.67
CA TRP A 142 1.42 1.82 -14.28
C TRP A 142 0.52 2.38 -15.36
N ARG A 143 0.69 3.67 -15.63
CA ARG A 143 0.02 4.35 -16.73
C ARG A 143 0.45 3.73 -18.07
N LEU A 144 -0.53 3.24 -18.82
CA LEU A 144 -0.32 2.74 -20.18
C LEU A 144 -0.49 3.89 -21.16
N ARG A 145 0.60 4.31 -21.83
CA ARG A 145 0.59 5.43 -22.79
C ARG A 145 0.13 5.04 -24.21
N TRP A 146 -0.49 3.88 -24.37
CA TRP A 146 -1.07 3.47 -25.64
C TRP A 146 -2.30 4.32 -25.98
N PHE A 147 -2.77 4.25 -27.22
CA PHE A 147 -3.95 4.99 -27.68
C PHE A 147 -3.81 6.52 -27.54
N ARG A 148 -2.67 7.08 -27.98
CA ARG A 148 -2.39 8.52 -27.92
C ARG A 148 -2.44 9.07 -26.49
N ASP A 149 -1.92 8.28 -25.54
CA ASP A 149 -1.87 8.64 -24.12
C ASP A 149 -3.25 8.97 -23.52
N SER A 150 -4.28 8.25 -23.99
CA SER A 150 -5.63 8.40 -23.47
C SER A 150 -5.65 8.14 -21.96
N ARG A 151 -6.36 9.02 -21.23
CA ARG A 151 -6.33 9.04 -19.76
C ARG A 151 -6.83 7.71 -19.18
N ASN A 152 -6.28 7.35 -18.01
CA ASN A 152 -6.74 6.28 -17.13
C ASN A 152 -6.63 4.84 -17.67
N TRP A 153 -5.86 4.62 -18.74
CA TRP A 153 -5.41 3.28 -19.10
C TRP A 153 -4.22 2.88 -18.25
N THR A 154 -4.27 1.64 -17.79
CA THR A 154 -3.21 1.05 -16.98
C THR A 154 -2.85 -0.33 -17.47
N ILE A 155 -1.56 -0.61 -17.38
CA ILE A 155 -1.02 -1.96 -17.46
C ILE A 155 -0.49 -2.30 -16.09
N GLY A 156 -0.69 -3.52 -15.64
CA GLY A 156 -0.08 -3.95 -14.41
C GLY A 156 0.11 -5.44 -14.31
N THR A 157 0.69 -5.82 -13.19
CA THR A 157 0.92 -7.21 -12.82
C THR A 157 0.74 -7.41 -11.31
N SER A 158 0.73 -8.67 -10.87
CA SER A 158 0.82 -9.02 -9.46
C SER A 158 1.93 -10.06 -9.30
N ILE A 159 2.60 -10.10 -8.15
CA ILE A 159 3.62 -11.14 -7.91
C ILE A 159 2.98 -12.52 -8.02
N PHE A 160 1.81 -12.68 -7.40
CA PHE A 160 1.06 -13.93 -7.42
C PHE A 160 -0.45 -13.66 -7.37
N GLU A 161 -1.18 -14.41 -8.18
CA GLU A 161 -2.64 -14.39 -8.23
C GLU A 161 -3.16 -15.83 -8.18
N ILE A 162 -4.24 -16.04 -7.43
CA ILE A 162 -4.95 -17.32 -7.39
C ILE A 162 -6.46 -17.10 -7.42
N PHE A 163 -7.11 -17.86 -8.29
CA PHE A 163 -8.53 -17.93 -8.52
C PHE A 163 -9.02 -19.32 -8.10
N SER A 164 -9.63 -19.40 -6.93
CA SER A 164 -10.21 -20.62 -6.40
C SER A 164 -11.68 -20.71 -6.76
N LYS A 165 -12.01 -21.58 -7.71
CA LYS A 165 -13.40 -21.88 -8.07
C LYS A 165 -14.15 -22.47 -6.88
N ASP A 166 -13.52 -23.41 -6.19
CA ASP A 166 -14.05 -24.14 -5.04
C ASP A 166 -12.88 -24.59 -4.15
N ASN A 167 -13.12 -25.46 -3.16
CA ASN A 167 -12.09 -25.95 -2.23
C ASN A 167 -11.22 -27.08 -2.82
N THR A 168 -11.45 -27.46 -4.07
CA THR A 168 -10.70 -28.52 -4.77
C THR A 168 -9.47 -27.92 -5.43
N ILE A 169 -8.28 -28.42 -5.10
CA ILE A 169 -6.99 -27.87 -5.56
C ILE A 169 -6.90 -27.86 -7.08
N GLU A 170 -7.40 -28.92 -7.72
CA GLU A 170 -7.41 -29.14 -9.17
C GLU A 170 -8.20 -28.06 -9.93
N HIS A 171 -9.14 -27.38 -9.26
CA HIS A 171 -10.00 -26.33 -9.81
C HIS A 171 -9.47 -24.91 -9.55
N ASN A 172 -8.28 -24.77 -8.97
CA ASN A 172 -7.62 -23.49 -8.78
C ASN A 172 -6.88 -23.05 -10.05
N LEU A 173 -7.05 -21.80 -10.48
CA LEU A 173 -6.21 -21.18 -11.49
C LEU A 173 -5.26 -20.22 -10.78
N ALA A 174 -3.94 -20.41 -10.91
CA ALA A 174 -2.98 -19.46 -10.35
C ALA A 174 -1.94 -19.05 -11.38
N SER A 175 -1.45 -17.82 -11.27
CA SER A 175 -0.34 -17.33 -12.08
C SER A 175 0.63 -16.49 -11.27
N PHE A 176 1.91 -16.66 -11.54
CA PHE A 176 2.94 -15.66 -11.22
C PHE A 176 2.93 -14.59 -12.30
N PHE A 177 3.07 -13.33 -11.91
CA PHE A 177 3.15 -12.20 -12.83
C PHE A 177 2.07 -12.20 -13.94
N PRO A 178 0.77 -12.40 -13.62
CA PRO A 178 -0.26 -12.23 -14.63
C PRO A 178 -0.23 -10.79 -15.14
N ILE A 179 -0.49 -10.60 -16.42
CA ILE A 179 -0.54 -9.28 -17.04
C ILE A 179 -1.99 -8.87 -17.13
N TYR A 180 -2.31 -7.65 -16.71
CA TYR A 180 -3.65 -7.10 -16.89
C TYR A 180 -3.61 -5.74 -17.56
N ILE A 181 -4.58 -5.53 -18.44
CA ILE A 181 -4.87 -4.24 -19.05
C ILE A 181 -6.20 -3.78 -18.48
N LYS A 182 -6.24 -2.54 -18.01
CA LYS A 182 -7.38 -1.99 -17.29
C LYS A 182 -7.62 -0.55 -17.70
N LYS A 183 -8.90 -0.17 -17.74
CA LYS A 183 -9.30 1.22 -17.97
C LYS A 183 -10.17 1.67 -16.81
N ARG A 184 -9.84 2.79 -16.17
CA ARG A 184 -10.63 3.32 -15.05
C ARG A 184 -11.52 4.47 -15.49
N PHE A 185 -12.81 4.35 -15.19
CA PHE A 185 -13.78 5.43 -15.30
C PHE A 185 -14.11 5.92 -13.90
N PHE A 186 -13.49 7.03 -13.49
CA PHE A 186 -13.74 7.64 -12.19
C PHE A 186 -15.11 8.31 -12.19
N LEU A 187 -15.98 7.88 -11.29
CA LEU A 187 -17.25 8.53 -10.96
C LEU A 187 -17.00 9.66 -9.95
N PHE A 188 -16.02 9.47 -9.07
CA PHE A 188 -15.56 10.45 -8.11
C PHE A 188 -14.02 10.46 -8.10
N ASP A 189 -13.44 11.63 -8.38
CA ASP A 189 -12.01 11.88 -8.57
C ASP A 189 -11.34 12.54 -7.36
N LYS A 190 -12.00 12.49 -6.20
CA LYS A 190 -11.45 12.87 -4.89
C LYS A 190 -11.51 11.67 -3.94
N ILE A 191 -10.68 11.66 -2.92
CA ILE A 191 -10.66 10.58 -1.92
C ILE A 191 -11.97 10.60 -1.11
N PRO A 192 -12.69 9.47 -0.95
CA PRO A 192 -12.40 8.15 -1.53
C PRO A 192 -12.72 8.07 -3.02
N TYR A 193 -11.76 7.61 -3.82
CA TYR A 193 -11.97 7.43 -5.25
C TYR A 193 -13.01 6.37 -5.52
N VAL A 194 -13.97 6.67 -6.40
CA VAL A 194 -14.96 5.69 -6.87
C VAL A 194 -14.81 5.53 -8.36
N ALA A 195 -14.51 4.31 -8.81
CA ALA A 195 -14.28 4.03 -10.23
C ALA A 195 -14.94 2.72 -10.67
N ILE A 196 -15.38 2.71 -11.92
CA ILE A 196 -15.74 1.49 -12.64
C ILE A 196 -14.60 1.14 -13.58
N SER A 197 -14.13 -0.09 -13.51
CA SER A 197 -12.92 -0.52 -14.20
C SER A 197 -13.13 -1.84 -14.93
N PRO A 198 -13.44 -1.83 -16.23
CA PRO A 198 -13.23 -3.01 -17.06
C PRO A 198 -11.74 -3.35 -17.09
N SER A 199 -11.44 -4.64 -16.95
CA SER A 199 -10.08 -5.17 -17.04
C SER A 199 -10.05 -6.52 -17.74
N PHE A 200 -8.90 -6.79 -18.35
CA PHE A 200 -8.64 -8.04 -19.02
C PHE A 200 -7.29 -8.57 -18.54
N GLY A 201 -7.31 -9.69 -17.82
CA GLY A 201 -6.13 -10.35 -17.27
C GLY A 201 -5.73 -11.60 -18.07
N PHE A 202 -4.42 -11.88 -18.09
CA PHE A 202 -3.81 -13.06 -18.68
C PHE A 202 -2.85 -13.71 -17.68
N GLY A 203 -3.08 -14.97 -17.36
CA GLY A 203 -2.16 -15.82 -16.59
C GLY A 203 -1.51 -16.85 -17.50
N LEU A 204 -0.20 -17.07 -17.35
CA LEU A 204 0.59 -17.96 -18.22
C LEU A 204 1.22 -19.14 -17.48
N TYR A 205 1.53 -18.99 -16.19
CA TYR A 205 2.20 -20.02 -15.40
C TYR A 205 1.94 -19.86 -13.90
N PRO A 206 1.58 -20.92 -13.15
CA PRO A 206 1.48 -22.32 -13.60
C PRO A 206 0.22 -22.66 -14.39
N SER A 207 -0.88 -21.93 -14.18
CA SER A 207 -2.12 -22.08 -14.94
C SER A 207 -2.14 -21.12 -16.12
N GLN A 208 -2.80 -21.51 -17.21
CA GLN A 208 -3.00 -20.66 -18.38
C GLN A 208 -4.46 -20.23 -18.42
N TYR A 209 -4.73 -18.94 -18.25
CA TYR A 209 -6.09 -18.44 -18.21
C TYR A 209 -6.22 -16.99 -18.68
N ILE A 210 -7.43 -16.63 -19.04
CA ILE A 210 -7.86 -15.26 -19.26
C ILE A 210 -8.96 -14.91 -18.24
N ASN A 211 -8.98 -13.65 -17.84
CA ASN A 211 -9.94 -13.14 -16.85
C ASN A 211 -10.47 -11.77 -17.29
N PRO A 212 -11.43 -11.71 -18.24
CA PRO A 212 -12.25 -10.53 -18.46
C PRO A 212 -13.15 -10.28 -17.23
N ASN A 213 -13.06 -9.07 -16.68
CA ASN A 213 -13.88 -8.67 -15.55
C ASN A 213 -14.18 -7.16 -15.56
N ILE A 214 -15.18 -6.78 -14.79
CA ILE A 214 -15.48 -5.41 -14.42
C ILE A 214 -15.42 -5.28 -12.90
N ALA A 215 -14.82 -4.20 -12.43
CA ALA A 215 -14.70 -3.92 -11.01
C ALA A 215 -15.34 -2.56 -10.68
N LEU A 216 -16.15 -2.51 -9.62
CA LEU A 216 -16.46 -1.28 -8.92
C LEU A 216 -15.44 -1.14 -7.79
N GLU A 217 -14.68 -0.05 -7.79
CA GLU A 217 -13.58 0.19 -6.85
C GLU A 217 -13.88 1.43 -6.03
N ILE A 218 -13.78 1.29 -4.71
CA ILE A 218 -13.80 2.39 -3.74
C ILE A 218 -12.43 2.39 -3.06
N GLY A 219 -11.61 3.42 -3.27
CA GLY A 219 -10.21 3.34 -2.84
C GLY A 219 -9.44 4.63 -2.60
N SER A 220 -8.23 4.40 -2.06
CA SER A 220 -7.30 5.29 -1.33
C SER A 220 -7.81 5.79 0.03
N LEU A 221 -8.61 4.98 0.74
CA LEU A 221 -8.89 5.18 2.17
C LEU A 221 -7.67 4.75 3.01
N GLY A 222 -6.53 5.40 2.77
CA GLY A 222 -5.28 5.09 3.45
C GLY A 222 -4.87 3.63 3.30
N GLY A 223 -4.71 3.17 2.06
CA GLY A 223 -4.27 1.81 1.78
C GLY A 223 -5.32 0.72 2.05
N LEU A 224 -6.54 1.05 2.48
CA LEU A 224 -7.67 0.12 2.59
C LEU A 224 -8.68 0.39 1.49
N ASN A 225 -8.95 -0.58 0.62
CA ASN A 225 -9.90 -0.40 -0.49
C ASN A 225 -10.98 -1.48 -0.48
N PHE A 226 -12.17 -1.11 -0.96
CA PHE A 226 -13.27 -2.03 -1.18
C PHE A 226 -13.53 -2.19 -2.67
N ARG A 227 -13.86 -3.42 -3.07
CA ARG A 227 -14.03 -3.77 -4.47
C ARG A 227 -15.22 -4.68 -4.65
N ALA A 228 -15.99 -4.49 -5.69
CA ALA A 228 -16.97 -5.45 -6.17
C ALA A 228 -16.58 -5.88 -7.57
N TYR A 229 -16.57 -7.20 -7.81
CA TYR A 229 -16.13 -7.81 -9.05
C TYR A 229 -17.27 -8.55 -9.72
N ALA A 230 -17.31 -8.51 -11.05
CA ALA A 230 -18.09 -9.41 -11.88
C ALA A 230 -17.26 -9.79 -13.11
N GLY A 231 -17.21 -11.08 -13.46
CA GLY A 231 -16.38 -11.53 -14.57
C GLY A 231 -16.48 -13.01 -14.84
N VAL A 232 -15.59 -13.49 -15.71
CA VAL A 232 -15.46 -14.91 -16.05
C VAL A 232 -13.98 -15.27 -16.11
N ALA A 233 -13.57 -16.27 -15.33
CA ALA A 233 -12.25 -16.87 -15.46
C ALA A 233 -12.35 -18.08 -16.39
N LEU A 234 -11.57 -18.07 -17.47
CA LEU A 234 -11.50 -19.13 -18.48
C LEU A 234 -10.06 -19.60 -18.61
N GLY A 235 -9.78 -20.86 -18.32
CA GLY A 235 -8.42 -21.35 -18.40
C GLY A 235 -8.27 -22.85 -18.23
N GLN A 236 -7.01 -23.26 -18.12
CA GLN A 236 -6.64 -24.64 -17.92
C GLN A 236 -5.46 -24.77 -16.95
N ASN A 237 -5.50 -25.86 -16.19
CA ASN A 237 -4.35 -26.42 -15.50
C ASN A 237 -3.70 -27.47 -16.41
N PRO A 238 -2.60 -27.15 -17.11
CA PRO A 238 -1.89 -28.13 -17.92
C PRO A 238 -1.27 -29.21 -17.03
N LYS A 239 -0.90 -30.37 -17.60
CA LYS A 239 -0.35 -31.52 -16.85
C LYS A 239 0.87 -31.20 -15.97
N PHE A 240 1.63 -30.17 -16.34
CA PHE A 240 2.79 -29.73 -15.55
C PHE A 240 2.42 -28.79 -14.39
N SER A 241 1.18 -28.36 -14.27
CA SER A 241 0.74 -27.48 -13.19
C SER A 241 0.72 -28.25 -11.86
N PRO A 242 1.24 -27.68 -10.75
CA PRO A 242 1.26 -28.34 -9.45
C PRO A 242 -0.14 -28.70 -8.95
N PHE A 243 -1.20 -28.07 -9.48
CA PHE A 243 -2.57 -28.34 -9.09
C PHE A 243 -3.13 -29.67 -9.61
N VAL A 244 -2.50 -30.28 -10.62
CA VAL A 244 -2.98 -31.53 -11.26
C VAL A 244 -1.91 -32.61 -11.36
N GLN A 245 -0.71 -32.35 -10.84
CA GLN A 245 0.41 -33.31 -10.86
C GLN A 245 0.13 -34.55 -10.00
N ASP A 246 -0.65 -34.40 -8.93
CA ASP A 246 -0.96 -35.48 -7.98
C ASP A 246 -2.14 -36.36 -8.45
N LEU A 247 -2.76 -36.07 -9.59
CA LEU A 247 -3.76 -36.93 -10.21
C LEU A 247 -3.08 -38.14 -10.86
N ASP A 248 -3.65 -39.34 -10.69
CA ASP A 248 -3.16 -40.55 -11.36
C ASP A 248 -4.18 -41.06 -12.41
N PRO A 249 -3.91 -40.90 -13.72
CA PRO A 249 -2.77 -40.21 -14.33
C PRO A 249 -2.92 -38.67 -14.35
N PRO A 250 -1.82 -37.90 -14.46
CA PRO A 250 -1.88 -36.44 -14.55
C PRO A 250 -2.66 -35.99 -15.79
N THR A 251 -3.83 -35.40 -15.57
CA THR A 251 -4.75 -34.95 -16.62
C THR A 251 -4.89 -33.44 -16.58
N ALA A 252 -4.89 -32.81 -17.75
CA ALA A 252 -5.14 -31.38 -17.85
C ALA A 252 -6.60 -31.11 -17.49
N GLN A 253 -6.84 -30.07 -16.69
CA GLN A 253 -8.18 -29.68 -16.24
C GLN A 253 -8.56 -28.33 -16.84
N THR A 254 -9.69 -28.25 -17.51
CA THR A 254 -10.24 -26.99 -18.04
C THR A 254 -11.20 -26.41 -17.02
N ILE A 255 -11.02 -25.13 -16.69
CA ILE A 255 -11.78 -24.43 -15.66
C ILE A 255 -12.47 -23.24 -16.32
N THR A 256 -13.78 -23.17 -16.16
CA THR A 256 -14.62 -22.05 -16.59
C THR A 256 -15.52 -21.67 -15.43
N THR A 257 -15.37 -20.43 -14.97
CA THR A 257 -16.01 -19.97 -13.74
C THR A 257 -16.49 -18.54 -13.94
N PRO A 258 -17.79 -18.31 -14.21
CA PRO A 258 -18.38 -17.00 -13.99
C PRO A 258 -18.37 -16.70 -12.50
N TYR A 259 -18.20 -15.42 -12.15
CA TYR A 259 -18.16 -15.02 -10.75
C TYR A 259 -18.68 -13.61 -10.54
N VAL A 260 -19.27 -13.42 -9.36
CA VAL A 260 -19.50 -12.10 -8.75
C VAL A 260 -18.86 -12.15 -7.38
N GLY A 261 -18.22 -11.08 -6.92
CA GLY A 261 -17.56 -11.13 -5.62
C GLY A 261 -17.38 -9.77 -4.98
N LEU A 262 -17.20 -9.79 -3.66
CA LEU A 262 -16.88 -8.61 -2.86
C LEU A 262 -15.49 -8.79 -2.27
N GLY A 263 -14.72 -7.73 -2.24
CA GLY A 263 -13.31 -7.79 -1.92
C GLY A 263 -12.83 -6.61 -1.12
N ILE A 264 -11.74 -6.86 -0.42
CA ILE A 264 -11.00 -5.90 0.38
C ILE A 264 -9.53 -5.95 -0.02
N SER A 265 -8.86 -4.81 0.01
CA SER A 265 -7.43 -4.71 -0.28
C SER A 265 -6.72 -3.94 0.82
N PHE A 266 -5.55 -4.42 1.21
CA PHE A 266 -4.69 -3.87 2.25
C PHE A 266 -3.37 -3.38 1.66
N LEU A 267 -2.87 -2.28 2.23
CA LEU A 267 -1.68 -1.56 1.73
C LEU A 267 -1.83 -1.29 0.23
N ASP A 268 -3.02 -0.87 -0.19
CA ASP A 268 -3.44 -0.67 -1.57
C ASP A 268 -3.67 0.82 -1.87
N PHE A 269 -2.64 1.45 -2.42
CA PHE A 269 -2.63 2.85 -2.80
C PHE A 269 -3.07 2.99 -4.25
N VAL A 270 -3.98 3.93 -4.50
CA VAL A 270 -4.49 4.23 -5.85
C VAL A 270 -4.34 5.73 -6.08
N ASN A 271 -3.72 6.09 -7.21
CA ASN A 271 -3.54 7.46 -7.67
C ASN A 271 -4.37 7.72 -8.93
N VAL A 272 -4.79 8.96 -9.13
CA VAL A 272 -5.30 9.47 -10.41
C VAL A 272 -4.16 9.99 -11.28
N VAL A 273 -4.37 10.10 -12.60
CA VAL A 273 -3.32 10.56 -13.52
C VAL A 273 -2.73 11.94 -13.15
N PRO A 274 -3.51 12.96 -12.73
CA PRO A 274 -2.97 14.23 -12.28
C PRO A 274 -2.03 14.12 -11.07
N GLU A 275 -2.28 13.18 -10.16
CA GLU A 275 -1.46 12.97 -8.97
C GLU A 275 -0.06 12.43 -9.28
N LEU A 276 0.18 11.89 -10.48
CA LEU A 276 1.52 11.54 -10.95
C LEU A 276 2.44 12.76 -11.13
N TYR A 277 1.87 13.96 -11.08
CA TYR A 277 2.55 15.25 -11.19
C TYR A 277 2.50 16.05 -9.88
N THR A 278 2.00 15.46 -8.81
CA THR A 278 2.03 16.03 -7.46
C THR A 278 3.19 15.41 -6.70
N GLU A 279 4.00 16.23 -6.01
CA GLU A 279 5.11 15.71 -5.21
C GLU A 279 4.58 14.98 -3.98
N TRP A 280 5.26 13.91 -3.55
CA TRP A 280 4.85 13.09 -2.39
C TRP A 280 4.48 13.90 -1.15
N LYS A 281 5.20 15.00 -0.88
CA LYS A 281 4.97 15.88 0.28
C LYS A 281 3.62 16.62 0.25
N ASP A 282 3.06 16.80 -0.94
CA ASP A 282 1.82 17.56 -1.18
C ASP A 282 0.62 16.64 -1.42
N HIS A 283 0.81 15.31 -1.30
CA HIS A 283 -0.28 14.36 -1.51
C HIS A 283 -1.31 14.42 -0.36
N PRO A 284 -2.61 14.33 -0.68
CA PRO A 284 -3.64 14.20 0.33
C PRO A 284 -3.53 12.85 1.05
N HIS A 285 -3.66 12.86 2.38
CA HIS A 285 -3.69 11.65 3.20
C HIS A 285 -5.04 11.52 3.90
N SER A 286 -5.63 10.32 3.86
CA SER A 286 -6.93 9.99 4.46
C SER A 286 -6.84 9.08 5.69
N SER A 287 -5.63 8.71 6.10
CA SER A 287 -5.38 7.79 7.22
C SER A 287 -4.39 8.34 8.23
N TRP A 288 -4.62 7.97 9.48
CA TRP A 288 -3.70 8.20 10.59
C TRP A 288 -2.61 7.13 10.70
N ASN A 289 -2.92 5.89 10.31
CA ASN A 289 -2.00 4.78 10.43
C ASN A 289 -2.22 3.74 9.33
N ILE A 290 -1.14 3.35 8.66
CA ILE A 290 -1.08 2.23 7.74
C ILE A 290 0.28 1.55 7.97
N GLY A 291 0.32 0.23 8.11
CA GLY A 291 1.58 -0.46 8.32
C GLY A 291 1.58 -1.90 7.83
N LEU A 292 2.77 -2.51 7.79
CA LEU A 292 2.92 -3.94 7.54
C LEU A 292 2.58 -4.76 8.78
N PHE A 293 3.19 -4.41 9.90
CA PHE A 293 3.00 -5.05 11.19
C PHE A 293 2.99 -4.02 12.31
N GLN A 294 2.26 -4.33 13.37
CA GLN A 294 2.31 -3.58 14.63
C GLN A 294 2.50 -4.58 15.77
N PHE A 295 3.41 -4.23 16.67
CA PHE A 295 3.72 -5.03 17.85
C PHE A 295 3.58 -4.17 19.09
N ALA A 296 2.92 -4.70 20.11
CA ALA A 296 2.83 -4.07 21.43
C ALA A 296 3.01 -5.12 22.53
N LEU A 297 3.65 -4.69 23.62
CA LEU A 297 3.81 -5.49 24.83
C LEU A 297 2.63 -5.20 25.77
N LEU A 298 2.06 -6.25 26.35
CA LEU A 298 0.89 -6.12 27.21
C LEU A 298 1.26 -6.43 28.67
N ASN A 299 0.78 -5.58 29.57
CA ASN A 299 0.72 -5.90 30.99
C ASN A 299 -0.70 -6.40 31.32
N THR A 300 -0.83 -7.67 31.72
CA THR A 300 -2.12 -8.30 31.96
C THR A 300 -2.19 -8.93 33.35
N ASN A 301 -3.41 -9.09 33.88
CA ASN A 301 -3.63 -9.79 35.15
C ASN A 301 -3.55 -11.33 35.02
N SER A 302 -2.97 -11.86 33.94
CA SER A 302 -2.80 -13.31 33.79
C SER A 302 -1.82 -13.85 34.83
N ASP A 303 -2.16 -15.02 35.39
CA ASP A 303 -1.34 -15.75 36.36
C ASP A 303 -0.06 -16.32 35.75
N THR A 304 0.03 -16.37 34.42
CA THR A 304 1.20 -16.89 33.70
C THR A 304 1.82 -15.80 32.82
N SER A 305 3.14 -15.65 32.85
CA SER A 305 3.87 -14.83 31.89
C SER A 305 4.48 -15.70 30.78
N LEU A 306 4.76 -15.08 29.63
CA LEU A 306 5.46 -15.72 28.51
C LEU A 306 6.83 -16.31 28.90
N GLY A 307 7.45 -15.79 29.97
CA GLY A 307 8.74 -16.26 30.52
C GLY A 307 8.64 -17.21 31.72
N ARG A 308 7.47 -17.78 32.04
CA ARG A 308 7.24 -18.67 33.21
C ARG A 308 7.51 -18.04 34.59
N SER A 309 7.54 -16.72 34.70
CA SER A 309 7.75 -15.99 35.97
C SER A 309 6.63 -15.00 36.25
N THR A 310 6.02 -15.06 37.43
CA THR A 310 4.84 -14.25 37.80
C THR A 310 5.15 -12.77 38.07
N LYS A 311 6.44 -12.37 38.12
CA LYS A 311 6.90 -11.03 38.51
C LYS A 311 7.24 -10.08 37.35
N THR A 312 7.06 -10.48 36.09
CA THR A 312 7.40 -9.62 34.95
C THR A 312 6.29 -8.60 34.69
N LEU A 313 6.69 -7.35 34.40
CA LEU A 313 5.78 -6.25 34.02
C LEU A 313 5.08 -6.52 32.67
N VAL A 314 5.74 -7.28 31.80
CA VAL A 314 5.22 -7.71 30.51
C VAL A 314 4.79 -9.17 30.63
N LYS A 315 3.52 -9.44 30.32
CA LYS A 315 2.90 -10.77 30.48
C LYS A 315 2.22 -11.26 29.20
N GLY A 316 1.99 -10.38 28.23
CA GLY A 316 1.42 -10.73 26.95
C GLY A 316 2.02 -9.97 25.79
N VAL A 317 1.64 -10.39 24.59
CA VAL A 317 2.04 -9.80 23.32
C VAL A 317 0.80 -9.52 22.49
N HIS A 318 0.81 -8.38 21.83
CA HIS A 318 -0.19 -8.00 20.85
C HIS A 318 0.48 -7.81 19.49
N PHE A 319 -0.05 -8.50 18.49
CA PHE A 319 0.44 -8.42 17.12
C PHE A 319 -0.70 -8.11 16.17
N ARG A 320 -0.48 -7.18 15.22
CA ARG A 320 -1.39 -6.91 14.12
C ARG A 320 -0.67 -6.99 12.79
N LEU A 321 -1.35 -7.59 11.81
CA LEU A 321 -0.94 -7.60 10.42
C LEU A 321 -1.82 -6.64 9.62
N PHE A 322 -1.17 -5.82 8.80
CA PHE A 322 -1.80 -4.80 7.96
C PHE A 322 -2.82 -3.91 8.69
N PRO A 323 -2.42 -3.24 9.78
CA PRO A 323 -3.27 -2.23 10.40
C PRO A 323 -3.55 -1.09 9.42
N ALA A 324 -4.80 -0.66 9.36
CA ALA A 324 -5.24 0.52 8.64
C ALA A 324 -6.18 1.34 9.53
N SER A 325 -6.05 2.66 9.53
CA SER A 325 -6.88 3.58 10.33
C SER A 325 -7.22 4.81 9.51
N ILE A 326 -8.50 4.94 9.17
CA ILE A 326 -9.05 5.98 8.30
C ILE A 326 -9.61 7.10 9.18
N ALA A 327 -9.27 8.35 8.85
CA ALA A 327 -9.79 9.51 9.54
C ALA A 327 -11.29 9.69 9.25
N ILE A 328 -12.08 9.94 10.29
CA ILE A 328 -13.47 10.36 10.16
C ILE A 328 -13.48 11.90 10.19
N PRO A 329 -14.13 12.58 9.24
CA PRO A 329 -14.12 14.05 9.17
C PRO A 329 -15.06 14.69 10.21
N ILE A 330 -14.83 14.41 11.49
CA ILE A 330 -15.56 14.92 12.66
C ILE A 330 -14.53 15.39 13.69
N LEU A 331 -14.78 16.53 14.34
CA LEU A 331 -13.95 17.09 15.43
C LEU A 331 -12.45 17.18 15.03
N ASN A 332 -12.15 18.04 14.04
CA ASN A 332 -10.79 18.27 13.53
C ASN A 332 -10.09 16.98 13.02
N ASN A 333 -10.87 16.05 12.47
CA ASN A 333 -10.40 14.75 11.98
C ASN A 333 -9.75 13.86 13.06
N GLY A 334 -9.93 14.17 14.35
CA GLY A 334 -9.34 13.41 15.44
C GLY A 334 -9.93 12.01 15.59
N PHE A 335 -11.20 11.80 15.22
CA PHE A 335 -11.78 10.46 15.24
C PHE A 335 -11.29 9.61 14.06
N TYR A 336 -11.11 8.31 14.29
CA TYR A 336 -10.73 7.38 13.24
C TYR A 336 -11.48 6.05 13.37
N LEU A 337 -11.72 5.40 12.21
CA LEU A 337 -12.13 4.01 12.13
C LEU A 337 -10.94 3.16 11.69
N GLY A 338 -10.61 2.15 12.48
CA GLY A 338 -9.49 1.26 12.23
C GLY A 338 -9.92 -0.18 12.00
N THR A 339 -9.10 -0.90 11.26
CA THR A 339 -9.17 -2.35 11.13
C THR A 339 -7.78 -2.93 10.88
N SER A 340 -7.67 -4.24 10.82
CA SER A 340 -6.44 -4.96 10.49
C SER A 340 -6.77 -6.30 9.86
N LEU A 341 -5.96 -6.78 8.91
CA LEU A 341 -6.19 -8.09 8.31
C LEU A 341 -6.18 -9.19 9.38
N LEU A 342 -5.19 -9.16 10.28
CA LEU A 342 -5.07 -10.08 11.41
C LEU A 342 -4.76 -9.30 12.68
N ASN A 343 -5.34 -9.73 13.79
CA ASN A 343 -5.14 -9.21 15.12
C ASN A 343 -4.96 -10.39 16.07
N ALA A 344 -3.83 -10.48 16.77
CA ALA A 344 -3.52 -11.60 17.65
C ALA A 344 -3.11 -11.07 19.02
N PHE A 345 -3.84 -11.49 20.05
CA PHE A 345 -3.55 -11.27 21.45
C PHE A 345 -3.07 -12.58 22.07
N ILE A 346 -1.93 -12.53 22.72
CA ILE A 346 -1.40 -13.66 23.48
C ILE A 346 -1.25 -13.17 24.91
N PHE A 347 -2.12 -13.63 25.79
CA PHE A 347 -2.09 -13.32 27.21
C PHE A 347 -1.52 -14.51 27.99
N GLY A 348 -0.27 -14.41 28.45
CA GLY A 348 0.40 -15.51 29.13
C GLY A 348 0.57 -16.75 28.24
N LEU A 349 0.39 -17.94 28.81
CA LEU A 349 0.58 -19.23 28.12
C LEU A 349 -0.71 -19.90 27.65
N ARG A 350 -1.88 -19.42 28.08
CA ARG A 350 -3.15 -20.14 27.91
C ARG A 350 -4.22 -19.38 27.14
N ASP A 351 -4.21 -18.06 27.19
CA ASP A 351 -5.28 -17.26 26.60
C ASP A 351 -4.79 -16.60 25.32
N ILE A 352 -5.33 -17.03 24.19
CA ILE A 352 -5.02 -16.48 22.87
C ILE A 352 -6.32 -15.97 22.26
N GLY A 353 -6.34 -14.71 21.85
CA GLY A 353 -7.44 -14.10 21.08
C GLY A 353 -6.99 -13.82 19.66
N ILE A 354 -7.75 -14.25 18.66
CA ILE A 354 -7.46 -13.95 17.25
C ILE A 354 -8.67 -13.23 16.64
N GLY A 355 -8.38 -12.19 15.88
CA GLY A 355 -9.34 -11.34 15.17
C GLY A 355 -8.96 -11.18 13.70
N ILE A 356 -9.93 -11.28 12.80
CA ILE A 356 -9.81 -10.93 11.38
C ILE A 356 -10.74 -9.75 11.13
N LEU A 357 -10.20 -8.67 10.55
CA LEU A 357 -10.93 -7.42 10.33
C LEU A 357 -11.68 -6.88 11.56
N PRO A 358 -11.05 -6.76 12.74
CA PRO A 358 -11.73 -6.16 13.88
C PRO A 358 -12.15 -4.72 13.57
N ALA A 359 -13.23 -4.26 14.18
CA ALA A 359 -13.69 -2.88 14.05
C ALA A 359 -13.16 -2.07 15.23
N ARG A 360 -12.35 -1.05 14.95
CA ARG A 360 -11.80 -0.13 15.95
C ARG A 360 -12.36 1.27 15.76
N LEU A 361 -12.78 1.89 16.84
CA LEU A 361 -13.04 3.33 16.90
C LEU A 361 -12.07 3.93 17.92
N GLY A 362 -11.39 5.00 17.53
CA GLY A 362 -10.52 5.71 18.46
C GLY A 362 -10.45 7.19 18.15
N TYR A 363 -9.75 7.90 19.03
CA TYR A 363 -9.53 9.33 18.92
C TYR A 363 -8.03 9.60 18.98
N TRP A 364 -7.50 10.29 17.97
CA TRP A 364 -6.11 10.69 17.87
C TRP A 364 -5.92 12.05 18.52
N GLN A 365 -5.12 12.11 19.58
CA GLN A 365 -4.79 13.34 20.27
C GLN A 365 -3.27 13.55 20.29
N LEU A 366 -2.83 14.68 19.74
CA LEU A 366 -1.43 15.11 19.80
C LEU A 366 -1.15 15.72 21.18
N ILE A 367 -0.10 15.22 21.84
CA ILE A 367 0.41 15.79 23.11
C ILE A 367 1.56 16.74 22.78
N LEU A 368 2.53 16.26 22.00
CA LEU A 368 3.62 17.05 21.45
C LEU A 368 3.53 16.97 19.92
N PRO A 369 3.53 18.11 19.21
CA PRO A 369 3.56 18.12 17.75
C PRO A 369 4.68 17.22 17.22
N ASP A 370 4.36 16.40 16.22
CA ASP A 370 5.28 15.52 15.50
C ASP A 370 6.00 14.40 16.28
N GLU A 371 5.87 14.34 17.61
CA GLU A 371 6.61 13.41 18.45
C GLU A 371 5.72 12.44 19.25
N LEU A 372 4.76 12.97 20.02
CA LEU A 372 4.00 12.20 21.00
C LEU A 372 2.50 12.35 20.80
N SER A 373 1.81 11.22 20.68
CA SER A 373 0.35 11.16 20.62
C SER A 373 -0.22 10.10 21.55
N ILE A 374 -1.46 10.35 21.94
CA ILE A 374 -2.28 9.44 22.73
C ILE A 374 -3.53 9.07 21.92
N GLU A 375 -3.90 7.81 22.00
CA GLU A 375 -4.92 7.20 21.15
C GLU A 375 -5.81 6.29 22.01
N PRO A 376 -6.80 6.83 22.75
CA PRO A 376 -7.85 6.02 23.35
C PRO A 376 -8.67 5.33 22.25
N PHE A 377 -8.94 4.04 22.42
CA PHE A 377 -9.69 3.26 21.45
C PHE A 377 -10.56 2.18 22.10
N VAL A 378 -11.63 1.83 21.38
CA VAL A 378 -12.38 0.58 21.58
C VAL A 378 -12.27 -0.26 20.32
N GLU A 379 -12.01 -1.55 20.49
CA GLU A 379 -11.88 -2.51 19.40
C GLU A 379 -12.79 -3.70 19.64
N TYR A 380 -13.66 -3.98 18.68
CA TYR A 380 -14.51 -5.16 18.68
C TYR A 380 -13.95 -6.21 17.73
N ASN A 381 -13.53 -7.34 18.30
CA ASN A 381 -13.15 -8.53 17.56
C ASN A 381 -14.39 -9.42 17.52
N TYR A 382 -14.85 -9.78 16.33
CA TYR A 382 -16.06 -10.59 16.13
C TYR A 382 -15.78 -11.97 15.51
N TYR A 383 -14.57 -12.18 14.97
CA TYR A 383 -14.20 -13.41 14.28
C TYR A 383 -12.68 -13.61 14.29
N PRO A 384 -12.16 -14.83 14.49
CA PRO A 384 -12.88 -16.02 14.98
C PRO A 384 -13.25 -15.90 16.46
N SER A 385 -12.49 -15.15 17.25
CA SER A 385 -12.79 -14.92 18.68
C SER A 385 -13.64 -13.65 18.85
N SER A 386 -14.66 -13.72 19.72
CA SER A 386 -15.49 -12.56 20.06
C SER A 386 -15.06 -11.95 21.40
N PHE A 387 -14.57 -10.71 21.38
CA PHE A 387 -14.25 -9.95 22.58
C PHE A 387 -14.14 -8.45 22.27
N ILE A 388 -14.25 -7.63 23.32
CA ILE A 388 -14.08 -6.18 23.25
C ILE A 388 -12.79 -5.82 23.98
N HIS A 389 -11.97 -4.98 23.34
CA HIS A 389 -10.74 -4.45 23.89
C HIS A 389 -10.83 -2.93 24.02
N PHE A 390 -10.82 -2.45 25.25
CA PHE A 390 -10.67 -1.04 25.57
C PHE A 390 -9.20 -0.79 25.91
N GLY A 391 -8.58 0.20 25.27
CA GLY A 391 -7.18 0.48 25.48
C GLY A 391 -6.86 1.95 25.23
N ASN A 392 -5.67 2.35 25.68
CA ASN A 392 -5.15 3.67 25.39
C ASN A 392 -3.71 3.53 24.92
N ARG A 393 -3.44 3.91 23.68
CA ARG A 393 -2.12 3.75 23.10
C ARG A 393 -1.33 5.05 23.19
N PHE A 394 -0.11 4.96 23.70
CA PHE A 394 0.89 6.01 23.62
C PHE A 394 1.81 5.73 22.44
N ASN A 395 1.88 6.66 21.51
CA ASN A 395 2.70 6.55 20.31
C ASN A 395 3.81 7.61 20.37
N LEU A 396 5.06 7.15 20.34
CA LEU A 396 6.25 7.97 20.18
C LEU A 396 6.81 7.75 18.77
N LYS A 397 6.77 8.79 17.95
CA LYS A 397 7.39 8.77 16.61
C LYS A 397 8.90 8.88 16.77
N MET A 398 9.63 7.82 16.43
CA MET A 398 11.09 7.84 16.49
C MET A 398 11.71 8.26 15.15
N SER A 399 11.06 7.91 14.04
CA SER A 399 11.41 8.34 12.69
C SER A 399 10.17 8.33 11.79
N GLU A 400 10.31 8.75 10.53
CA GLU A 400 9.22 8.64 9.54
C GLU A 400 8.75 7.20 9.31
N SER A 401 9.64 6.21 9.50
CA SER A 401 9.38 4.80 9.22
C SER A 401 9.15 3.95 10.47
N PHE A 402 9.45 4.47 11.66
CA PHE A 402 9.40 3.70 12.91
C PHE A 402 8.68 4.47 14.03
N ASN A 403 7.64 3.85 14.54
CA ASN A 403 6.87 4.33 15.68
C ASN A 403 6.98 3.29 16.81
N LEU A 404 7.29 3.77 18.02
CA LEU A 404 7.18 2.96 19.22
C LEU A 404 5.80 3.19 19.84
N SER A 405 5.06 2.10 20.06
CA SER A 405 3.75 2.16 20.68
C SER A 405 3.68 1.31 21.95
N VAL A 406 3.09 1.85 23.01
CA VAL A 406 2.71 1.10 24.22
C VAL A 406 1.20 1.15 24.34
N VAL A 407 0.56 0.01 24.60
CA VAL A 407 -0.90 -0.15 24.71
C VAL A 407 -1.29 -0.56 26.12
#